data_AF-A0A936ER30-F1
#
_entry.id   AF-A0A936ER30-F1
#
_cell.length_a   1.000
_cell.length_b   1.000
_cell.length_c   1.000
_cell.angle_alpha   90.00
_cell.angle_beta   90.00
_cell.angle_gamma   90.00
#
_symmetry.space_group_name_H-M   'P 1'
#
loop_
_entity.id
_entity.type
_entity.pdbx_description
1 polymer ?
#
loop_
_entity_poly.entity_id
_entity_poly.type
_entity_poly.pdbx_seq_one_letter_code
_entity_poly.pdbx_strand_id
1 'polypeptide(L)'
;MTAKTDQKPAARPLPLDVADVALIAADTCAAIGDVSVSWWHEEVRTGRAPKPAIQQPRFTRWRLADVRRFWVERTACASTDPTAGARMAARAKKASIKAREPAAVAKAQATRKARIAAREGAAT
;
A
#
# COMPACT_ATOMS: atom_id res chain seq x y z
N MET A 1 -18.23 -8.73 -13.98
CA MET A 1 -16.76 -8.63 -14.14
C MET A 1 -16.13 -8.90 -12.79
N THR A 2 -15.71 -10.15 -12.55
CA THR A 2 -15.15 -10.59 -11.27
C THR A 2 -13.67 -10.21 -11.24
N ALA A 3 -13.29 -9.32 -10.34
CA ALA A 3 -11.89 -8.97 -10.12
C ALA A 3 -11.15 -10.23 -9.66
N LYS A 4 -10.33 -10.81 -10.54
CA LYS A 4 -9.44 -11.91 -10.21
C LYS A 4 -8.34 -11.33 -9.32
N THR A 5 -8.49 -11.46 -8.00
CA THR A 5 -7.42 -11.14 -7.06
C THR A 5 -6.31 -12.16 -7.32
N ASP A 6 -5.35 -11.76 -8.16
CA ASP A 6 -4.17 -12.56 -8.46
C ASP A 6 -3.39 -12.73 -7.15
N GLN A 7 -3.54 -13.89 -6.54
CA GLN A 7 -2.92 -14.19 -5.25
C GLN A 7 -1.45 -14.46 -5.52
N LYS A 8 -0.59 -13.49 -5.19
CA LYS A 8 0.87 -13.63 -5.31
C LYS A 8 1.29 -14.91 -4.55
N PRO A 9 1.98 -15.86 -5.19
CA PRO A 9 2.39 -17.10 -4.53
C PRO A 9 3.26 -16.80 -3.31
N ALA A 10 3.08 -17.58 -2.25
CA ALA A 10 3.82 -17.45 -1.00
C ALA A 10 5.32 -17.53 -1.28
N ALA A 11 6.07 -16.54 -0.78
CA ALA A 11 7.51 -16.46 -1.00
C ALA A 11 8.20 -17.68 -0.35
N ARG A 12 8.95 -18.44 -1.15
CA ARG A 12 9.82 -19.50 -0.64
C ARG A 12 10.91 -18.87 0.25
N PRO A 13 11.21 -19.42 1.44
CA PRO A 13 12.30 -18.92 2.26
C PRO A 13 13.60 -18.98 1.44
N LEU A 14 14.31 -17.85 1.38
CA LEU A 14 15.60 -17.78 0.72
C LEU A 14 16.64 -18.48 1.60
N PRO A 15 17.51 -19.33 1.02
CA PRO A 15 18.70 -19.83 1.70
C PRO A 15 19.56 -18.68 2.25
N LEU A 16 20.08 -18.82 3.47
CA LEU A 16 20.77 -17.75 4.21
C LEU A 16 22.03 -17.23 3.50
N ASP A 17 22.71 -18.13 2.79
CA ASP A 17 23.90 -17.91 1.98
C ASP A 17 23.66 -16.99 0.77
N VAL A 18 22.44 -16.93 0.23
CA VAL A 18 22.10 -16.03 -0.88
C VAL A 18 21.41 -14.74 -0.43
N ALA A 19 21.16 -14.57 0.87
CA ALA A 19 20.46 -13.39 1.40
C ALA A 19 21.22 -12.09 1.12
N ASP A 20 22.55 -12.12 1.07
CA ASP A 20 23.38 -10.93 0.84
C ASP A 20 23.32 -10.43 -0.61
N VAL A 21 23.10 -11.35 -1.56
CA VAL A 21 22.99 -11.04 -3.00
C VAL A 21 21.54 -11.00 -3.48
N ALA A 22 20.58 -11.41 -2.65
CA ALA A 22 19.18 -11.45 -3.01
C ALA A 22 18.65 -10.05 -3.34
N LEU A 23 18.02 -9.95 -4.51
CA LEU A 23 17.41 -8.72 -5.00
C LEU A 23 15.91 -8.74 -4.74
N ILE A 24 15.43 -7.77 -3.98
CA ILE A 24 14.01 -7.60 -3.63
C ILE A 24 13.42 -6.36 -4.28
N ALA A 25 12.10 -6.41 -4.52
CA ALA A 25 11.33 -5.31 -5.09
C ALA A 25 10.79 -4.37 -3.99
N ALA A 26 10.38 -3.17 -4.40
CA ALA A 26 9.90 -2.13 -3.48
C ALA A 26 8.70 -2.58 -2.63
N ASP A 27 7.82 -3.42 -3.18
CA ASP A 27 6.69 -4.02 -2.46
C ASP A 27 7.14 -4.83 -1.25
N THR A 28 8.23 -5.57 -1.40
CA THR A 28 8.82 -6.43 -0.38
C THR A 28 9.55 -5.58 0.65
N CYS A 29 10.32 -4.56 0.22
CA CYS A 29 10.96 -3.62 1.13
C CYS A 29 9.95 -2.92 2.04
N ALA A 30 8.81 -2.51 1.47
CA ALA A 30 7.74 -1.85 2.19
C ALA A 30 7.00 -2.81 3.15
N ALA A 31 6.74 -4.05 2.72
CA ALA A 31 6.12 -5.07 3.55
C ALA A 31 6.94 -5.44 4.79
N ILE A 32 8.28 -5.46 4.70
CA ILE A 32 9.16 -5.76 5.85
C ILE A 32 8.96 -4.74 6.99
N GLY A 33 8.70 -3.48 6.65
CA GLY A 33 8.50 -2.40 7.61
C GLY A 33 7.05 -2.07 7.93
N ASP A 34 6.07 -2.82 7.40
CA ASP A 34 4.65 -2.49 7.44
C ASP A 34 4.34 -1.05 7.01
N VAL A 35 4.99 -0.60 5.93
CA VAL A 35 4.84 0.74 5.36
C VAL A 35 4.29 0.67 3.94
N SER A 36 3.82 1.82 3.42
CA SER A 36 3.39 1.90 2.02
C SER A 36 4.58 1.98 1.07
N VAL A 37 4.39 1.47 -0.16
CA VAL A 37 5.41 1.57 -1.22
C VAL A 37 5.72 3.02 -1.58
N SER A 38 4.73 3.90 -1.56
CA SER A 38 4.92 5.34 -1.77
C SER A 38 5.83 5.94 -0.69
N TRP A 39 5.61 5.57 0.58
CA TRP A 39 6.46 6.02 1.67
C TRP A 39 7.91 5.53 1.49
N TRP A 40 8.10 4.26 1.11
CA TRP A 40 9.42 3.73 0.80
C TRP A 40 10.13 4.53 -0.30
N HIS A 41 9.42 4.88 -1.38
CA HIS A 41 9.99 5.68 -2.45
C HIS A 41 10.37 7.11 -2.02
N GLU A 42 9.59 7.74 -1.14
CA GLU A 42 9.97 9.04 -0.55
C GLU A 42 11.22 8.91 0.31
N GLU A 43 11.33 7.86 1.11
CA GLU A 43 12.49 7.64 1.98
C GLU A 43 13.77 7.40 1.15
N VAL A 44 13.65 6.72 0.01
CA VAL A 44 14.74 6.56 -0.97
C VAL A 44 15.09 7.89 -1.62
N ARG A 45 14.09 8.70 -2.00
CA ARG A 45 14.31 10.02 -2.62
C ARG A 45 15.00 11.00 -1.67
N THR A 46 14.64 10.97 -0.40
CA THR A 46 15.25 11.81 0.64
C THR A 46 16.63 11.32 1.08
N GLY A 47 17.10 10.16 0.56
CA GLY A 47 18.41 9.61 0.85
C GLY A 47 18.55 8.96 2.23
N ARG A 48 17.43 8.75 2.93
CA ARG A 48 17.42 8.06 4.23
C ARG A 48 17.43 6.55 4.08
N ALA A 49 16.73 6.03 3.06
CA ALA A 49 16.71 4.61 2.72
C ALA A 49 17.87 4.26 1.75
N PRO A 50 18.27 2.98 1.68
CA PRO A 50 19.35 2.55 0.79
C PRO A 50 19.02 2.81 -0.68
N LYS A 51 20.06 3.17 -1.45
CA LYS A 51 19.96 3.31 -2.90
C LYS A 51 19.67 1.95 -3.54
N PRO A 52 18.84 1.90 -4.59
CA PRO A 52 18.61 0.66 -5.32
C PRO A 52 19.89 0.18 -5.99
N ALA A 53 20.11 -1.13 -5.96
CA ALA A 53 21.24 -1.78 -6.65
C ALA A 53 21.01 -1.84 -8.17
N ILE A 54 19.75 -1.92 -8.60
CA ILE A 54 19.35 -1.83 -10.01
C ILE A 54 18.21 -0.83 -10.12
N GLN A 55 18.36 0.13 -11.02
CA GLN A 55 17.34 1.12 -11.33
C GLN A 55 17.14 1.20 -12.85
N GLN A 56 16.07 0.57 -13.34
CA GLN A 56 15.65 0.60 -14.74
C GLN A 56 14.17 0.99 -14.83
N PRO A 57 13.68 1.47 -16.00
CA PRO A 57 12.27 1.73 -16.20
C PRO A 57 11.43 0.49 -15.85
N ARG A 58 10.55 0.61 -14.84
CA ARG A 58 9.69 -0.47 -14.30
C ARG A 58 10.42 -1.60 -13.55
N PHE A 59 11.74 -1.58 -13.45
CA PHE A 59 12.52 -2.60 -12.75
C PHE A 59 13.52 -1.96 -11.78
N THR A 60 13.06 -1.76 -10.55
CA THR A 60 13.91 -1.30 -9.45
C THR A 60 14.07 -2.41 -8.43
N ARG A 61 15.32 -2.67 -8.02
CA ARG A 61 15.67 -3.71 -7.06
C ARG A 61 16.68 -3.22 -6.03
N TRP A 62 16.52 -3.71 -4.81
CA TRP A 62 17.40 -3.46 -3.68
C TRP A 62 18.03 -4.77 -3.23
N ARG A 63 19.24 -4.69 -2.67
CA ARG A 63 19.81 -5.83 -1.96
C ARG A 63 19.09 -6.01 -0.63
N LEU A 64 18.74 -7.26 -0.32
CA LEU A 64 18.08 -7.61 0.92
C LEU A 64 18.93 -7.24 2.15
N ALA A 65 20.27 -7.41 2.08
CA ALA A 65 21.18 -7.03 3.15
C ALA A 65 21.09 -5.53 3.51
N ASP A 66 21.10 -4.64 2.53
CA ASP A 66 21.03 -3.19 2.74
C ASP A 66 19.69 -2.78 3.37
N VAL A 67 18.60 -3.38 2.88
CA VAL A 67 17.25 -3.14 3.40
C VAL A 67 17.11 -3.65 4.83
N ARG A 68 17.63 -4.85 5.12
CA ARG A 68 17.66 -5.41 6.47
C ARG A 68 18.43 -4.50 7.42
N ARG A 69 19.62 -4.05 7.01
CA ARG A 69 20.46 -3.15 7.81
C ARG A 69 19.73 -1.86 8.15
N PHE A 70 19.10 -1.23 7.16
CA PHE A 70 18.29 -0.02 7.35
C PHE A 70 17.19 -0.23 8.40
N TRP A 71 16.44 -1.33 8.33
CA TRP A 71 15.36 -1.60 9.29
C TRP A 71 15.89 -1.91 10.69
N VAL A 72 17.02 -2.61 10.82
CA VAL A 72 17.68 -2.85 12.11
C VAL A 72 18.15 -1.53 12.73
N GLU A 73 18.83 -0.67 11.97
CA GLU A 73 19.27 0.65 12.43
C GLU A 73 18.07 1.53 12.82
N ARG A 74 17.01 1.51 12.02
CA ARG A 74 15.79 2.29 12.29
C ARG A 74 15.06 1.81 13.54
N THR A 75 14.93 0.49 13.75
CA THR A 75 14.27 -0.07 14.95
C THR A 75 15.08 0.19 16.21
N ALA A 76 16.42 0.15 16.13
CA ALA A 76 17.29 0.56 17.22
C ALA A 76 17.09 2.04 17.61
N CYS A 77 16.80 2.92 16.64
CA CYS A 77 16.50 4.34 16.89
C CYS A 77 15.03 4.63 17.23
N ALA A 78 14.08 3.73 16.87
CA ALA A 78 12.64 3.98 16.94
C ALA A 78 11.98 3.65 18.29
N SER A 79 12.75 3.28 19.31
CA SER A 79 12.25 2.98 20.67
C SER A 79 11.66 4.17 21.43
N THR A 80 11.28 5.27 20.75
CA THR A 80 10.96 6.56 21.38
C THR A 80 9.54 7.08 21.15
N ASP A 81 8.71 6.57 20.21
CA ASP A 81 7.31 7.05 20.18
C ASP A 81 6.26 6.10 19.54
N PRO A 82 5.54 5.29 20.34
CA PRO A 82 4.47 4.42 19.86
C PRO A 82 3.19 5.17 19.43
N THR A 83 3.08 6.48 19.68
CA THR A 83 1.83 7.23 19.47
C THR A 83 1.64 7.76 18.03
N ALA A 84 2.70 7.72 17.21
CA ALA A 84 2.65 8.18 15.82
C ALA A 84 1.79 7.27 14.92
N GLY A 85 1.91 5.95 15.08
CA GLY A 85 1.15 4.97 14.28
C GLY A 85 -0.36 5.05 14.51
N ALA A 86 -0.79 5.21 15.76
CA ALA A 86 -2.20 5.33 16.12
C ALA A 86 -2.87 6.58 15.51
N ARG A 87 -2.15 7.70 15.45
CA ARG A 87 -2.63 8.96 14.85
C ARG A 87 -2.81 8.85 13.34
N MET A 88 -1.94 8.10 12.66
CA MET A 88 -2.03 7.88 11.22
C MET A 88 -3.21 6.96 10.86
N ALA A 89 -3.41 5.87 11.61
CA ALA A 89 -4.56 4.97 11.45
C ALA A 89 -5.90 5.69 11.63
N ALA A 90 -6.00 6.59 12.62
CA ALA A 90 -7.19 7.40 12.84
C ALA A 90 -7.49 8.35 11.66
N ARG A 91 -6.46 8.94 11.04
CA ARG A 91 -6.61 9.81 9.85
C ARG A 91 -7.06 9.03 8.62
N ALA A 92 -6.51 7.84 8.39
CA ALA A 92 -6.93 6.96 7.29
C ALA A 92 -8.40 6.54 7.41
N LYS A 93 -8.84 6.21 8.63
CA LYS A 93 -10.25 5.84 8.90
C LYS A 93 -11.21 7.01 8.62
N LYS A 94 -10.84 8.24 8.98
CA LYS A 94 -11.62 9.45 8.66
C LYS A 94 -11.73 9.72 7.15
N ALA A 95 -10.65 9.51 6.40
CA ALA A 95 -10.67 9.69 4.94
C ALA A 95 -11.56 8.68 4.22
N SER A 96 -11.56 7.41 4.67
CA SER A 96 -12.41 6.35 4.11
C SER A 96 -13.92 6.61 4.31
N ILE A 97 -14.30 7.15 5.48
CA ILE A 97 -15.69 7.51 5.77
C ILE A 97 -16.15 8.65 4.84
N LYS A 98 -15.33 9.69 4.69
CA LYS A 98 -15.62 10.84 3.81
C LYS A 98 -15.75 10.46 2.33
N ALA A 99 -15.01 9.44 1.87
CA ALA A 99 -15.12 8.94 0.50
C ALA A 99 -16.41 8.12 0.25
N ARG A 100 -17.00 7.53 1.29
CA ARG A 100 -18.26 6.76 1.18
C ARG A 100 -19.51 7.63 1.12
N GLU A 101 -19.47 8.84 1.68
CA GLU A 101 -20.57 9.81 1.65
C GLU A 101 -21.06 10.17 0.23
N PRO A 102 -20.21 10.56 -0.74
CA PRO A 102 -20.67 10.89 -2.09
C PRO A 102 -21.19 9.67 -2.86
N ALA A 103 -20.63 8.48 -2.61
CA ALA A 103 -21.06 7.24 -3.26
C ALA A 103 -22.45 6.79 -2.79
N ALA A 104 -22.79 7.00 -1.52
CA ALA A 104 -24.12 6.70 -0.98
C ALA A 104 -25.19 7.64 -1.55
N VAL A 105 -24.87 8.94 -1.69
CA VAL A 105 -25.77 9.95 -2.27
C VAL A 105 -26.05 9.68 -3.75
N ALA A 106 -25.03 9.34 -4.54
CA ALA A 106 -25.19 9.00 -5.95
C ALA A 106 -26.09 7.76 -6.16
N LYS A 107 -25.96 6.74 -5.29
CA LYS A 107 -26.78 5.53 -5.33
C LYS A 107 -28.26 5.83 -5.01
N ALA A 108 -28.52 6.66 -4.01
CA ALA A 108 -29.88 7.06 -3.62
C ALA A 108 -30.60 7.85 -4.74
N GLN A 109 -29.88 8.72 -5.45
CA GLN A 109 -30.43 9.49 -6.58
C GLN A 109 -30.76 8.59 -7.79
N ALA A 110 -29.90 7.61 -8.08
CA ALA A 110 -30.15 6.63 -9.15
C ALA A 110 -31.42 5.80 -8.89
N THR A 111 -31.62 5.33 -7.65
CA THR A 111 -32.83 4.58 -7.26
C THR A 111 -34.09 5.45 -7.35
N ARG A 112 -34.01 6.73 -6.96
CA ARG A 112 -35.13 7.67 -7.08
C ARG A 112 -35.52 7.90 -8.54
N LYS A 113 -34.54 8.10 -9.43
CA LYS A 113 -34.76 8.30 -10.86
C LYS A 113 -35.38 7.07 -11.52
N ALA A 114 -34.91 5.87 -11.16
CA ALA A 114 -35.46 4.60 -11.67
C ALA A 114 -36.92 4.40 -11.25
N ARG A 115 -37.29 4.78 -10.02
CA ARG A 115 -38.67 4.66 -9.51
C ARG A 115 -39.64 5.63 -10.20
N ILE A 116 -39.17 6.80 -10.61
CA ILE A 116 -39.96 7.78 -11.38
C ILE A 116 -40.19 7.24 -12.81
N ALA A 117 -39.13 6.78 -13.47
CA ALA A 117 -39.23 6.21 -14.82
C ALA A 117 -40.14 4.97 -14.89
N ALA A 118 -40.10 4.09 -13.88
CA ALA A 118 -40.99 2.93 -13.79
C ALA A 118 -42.46 3.32 -13.60
N ARG A 119 -42.73 4.49 -13.03
CA ARG A 119 -44.09 4.99 -12.79
C ARG A 119 -44.68 5.70 -14.01
N GLU A 120 -43.83 6.30 -14.83
CA GLU A 120 -44.21 6.95 -16.10
C GLU A 120 -44.41 5.94 -17.24
N GLY A 121 -43.67 4.83 -17.24
CA GLY A 121 -43.83 3.76 -18.26
C GLY A 121 -45.04 2.83 -18.05
N ALA A 122 -45.73 2.90 -16.91
CA ALA A 122 -46.91 2.08 -16.61
C ALA A 122 -48.25 2.76 -16.96
N ALA A 123 -48.20 3.97 -17.54
CA ALA A 123 -49.38 4.79 -17.87
C ALA A 123 -49.66 4.88 -19.37
N THR A 124 -49.08 4.00 -20.19
CA THR A 124 -49.34 3.83 -21.63
C THR A 124 -49.88 2.44 -21.88
#